data_AF-A0A970ZY78-F1
#
_entry.id   AF-A0A970ZY78-F1
#
_cell.length_a   1.000
_cell.length_b   1.000
_cell.length_c   1.000
_cell.angle_alpha   90.00
_cell.angle_beta   90.00
_cell.angle_gamma   90.00
#
_symmetry.space_group_name_H-M   'P 1'
#
loop_
_entity.id
_entity.type
_entity.pdbx_description
1 polymer ?
#
loop_
_entity_poly.entity_id
_entity_poly.type
_entity_poly.pdbx_seq_one_letter_code
_entity_poly.pdbx_strand_id
1 'polypeptide(L)' 'MRFEFATANRIVFGPGVAADLPQIIASLGDRPFVLTGGTPEHYEQIVRLLTEANLEPTT' A
#
# COMPACT_ATOMS: atom_id res chain seq x y z
N MET A 1 11.67 -32.63 -14.32
CA MET A 1 10.61 -31.59 -14.41
C MET A 1 11.15 -30.29 -13.83
N ARG A 2 10.86 -29.13 -14.44
CA ARG A 2 11.27 -27.80 -13.96
C ARG A 2 10.00 -27.05 -13.56
N PHE A 3 9.92 -26.63 -12.30
CA PHE A 3 8.85 -25.79 -11.75
C PHE A 3 9.47 -24.51 -11.20
N GLU A 4 8.84 -23.38 -11.47
CA GLU A 4 9.25 -22.08 -10.97
C GLU A 4 8.03 -21.35 -10.41
N PHE A 5 8.20 -20.75 -9.23
CA PHE A 5 7.14 -20.05 -8.52
C PHE A 5 7.65 -18.67 -8.11
N ALA A 6 7.19 -17.64 -8.81
CA ALA A 6 7.51 -16.25 -8.53
C ALA A 6 6.39 -15.63 -7.70
N THR A 7 6.74 -15.14 -6.51
CA THR A 7 5.82 -14.42 -5.61
C THR A 7 6.26 -12.96 -5.46
N ALA A 8 5.49 -12.19 -4.70
CA ALA A 8 5.96 -10.89 -4.23
C ALA A 8 7.24 -11.05 -3.39
N ASN A 9 8.11 -10.04 -3.45
CA ASN A 9 9.36 -9.99 -2.66
C ASN A 9 9.09 -9.80 -1.15
N ARG A 10 7.91 -9.30 -0.78
CA ARG A 10 7.49 -9.07 0.60
C ARG A 10 5.98 -9.21 0.72
N ILE A 11 5.52 -9.93 1.74
CA ILE A 11 4.11 -10.07 2.09
C ILE A 11 3.99 -9.89 3.61
N VAL A 12 3.10 -9.01 4.06
CA VAL A 12 2.88 -8.71 5.48
C VAL A 12 1.44 -9.05 5.84
N PHE A 13 1.26 -9.84 6.90
CA PHE A 13 -0.04 -10.31 7.36
C PHE A 13 -0.22 -10.04 8.85
N GLY A 14 -1.46 -9.77 9.25
CA GLY A 14 -1.86 -9.59 10.64
C GLY A 14 -2.92 -8.51 10.78
N PRO A 15 -3.64 -8.47 11.92
CA PRO A 15 -4.54 -7.35 12.22
C PRO A 15 -3.75 -6.03 12.26
N GLY A 16 -4.23 -5.02 11.54
CA GLY A 16 -3.68 -3.65 11.61
C GLY A 16 -2.43 -3.37 10.79
N VAL A 17 -1.82 -4.35 10.10
CA VAL A 17 -0.57 -4.16 9.35
C VAL A 17 -0.67 -3.16 8.19
N ALA A 18 -1.88 -2.78 7.78
CA ALA A 18 -2.08 -1.69 6.82
C ALA A 18 -1.58 -0.34 7.37
N ALA A 19 -1.44 -0.18 8.68
CA ALA A 19 -0.84 1.00 9.30
C ALA A 19 0.67 1.15 8.95
N ASP A 20 1.34 0.06 8.56
CA ASP A 20 2.76 0.06 8.22
C ASP A 20 3.03 0.55 6.78
N LEU A 21 1.97 0.77 5.98
CA LEU A 21 2.08 1.14 4.57
C LEU A 21 3.04 2.32 4.32
N PRO A 22 2.95 3.44 5.05
CA PRO A 22 3.84 4.58 4.82
C PRO A 22 5.32 4.20 4.96
N GLN A 23 5.67 3.44 6.01
CA GLN A 23 7.04 3.00 6.23
C GLN A 23 7.52 2.05 5.12
N ILE A 24 6.64 1.15 4.66
CA ILE A 24 6.98 0.16 3.63
C ILE A 24 7.25 0.85 2.29
N ILE A 25 6.45 1.85 1.92
CA ILE A 25 6.53 2.48 0.60
C ILE A 25 7.40 3.74 0.56
N ALA A 26 7.84 4.27 1.71
CA ALA A 26 8.67 5.49 1.77
C ALA A 26 9.94 5.42 0.90
N SER A 27 10.49 4.23 0.70
CA SER A 27 11.67 4.02 -0.16
C SER A 27 11.38 4.09 -1.67
N LEU A 28 10.10 4.09 -2.07
CA LEU A 28 9.66 4.08 -3.46
C LEU A 28 9.38 5.49 -4.00
N GLY A 29 9.26 6.49 -3.11
CA GLY A 29 8.95 7.87 -3.44
C GLY A 29 7.85 8.45 -2.55
N ASP A 30 7.47 9.69 -2.82
CA ASP A 30 6.52 10.49 -2.05
C ASP A 30 5.13 10.58 -2.68
N ARG A 31 4.95 10.19 -3.95
CA ARG A 31 3.70 10.35 -4.72
C ARG A 31 3.07 9.00 -5.13
N PRO A 32 2.49 8.23 -4.19
CA PRO A 32 1.90 6.95 -4.52
C PRO A 32 0.59 7.11 -5.32
N PHE A 33 0.38 6.23 -6.31
CA PHE A 33 -0.92 6.09 -6.95
C PHE A 33 -1.73 4.98 -6.26
N VAL A 34 -2.91 5.34 -5.74
CA VAL A 34 -3.76 4.48 -4.91
C VAL A 34 -4.92 3.97 -5.76
N LEU A 35 -4.75 2.77 -6.31
CA LEU A 35 -5.81 2.09 -7.05
C LEU A 35 -6.75 1.36 -6.08
N THR A 36 -8.05 1.66 -6.16
CA THR A 36 -9.09 1.05 -5.33
C THR A 36 -10.14 0.33 -6.20
N GLY A 37 -11.18 -0.24 -5.56
CA GLY A 37 -12.33 -0.78 -6.26
C GLY A 37 -13.35 0.30 -6.67
N GLY A 38 -14.54 -0.10 -7.12
CA GLY A 38 -15.60 0.83 -7.57
C GLY A 38 -16.23 1.71 -6.48
N THR A 39 -15.74 1.63 -5.24
CA THR A 39 -16.18 2.44 -4.09
C THR A 39 -14.92 2.89 -3.33
N PRO A 40 -14.26 3.97 -3.78
CA PRO A 40 -13.01 4.47 -3.19
C PRO A 40 -13.14 4.86 -1.71
N GLU A 41 -14.34 5.24 -1.27
CA GLU A 41 -14.66 5.70 0.09
C GLU A 41 -14.31 4.66 1.16
N HIS A 42 -14.38 3.36 0.80
CA HIS A 42 -13.96 2.26 1.68
C HIS A 42 -12.48 2.30 2.07
N TYR A 43 -11.65 3.03 1.31
CA TYR A 43 -10.20 3.12 1.49
C TYR A 43 -9.74 4.52 1.95
N GLU A 44 -10.66 5.41 2.33
CA GLU A 44 -10.32 6.76 2.84
C GLU A 44 -9.32 6.73 3.99
N GLN A 45 -9.43 5.73 4.88
CA GLN A 45 -8.50 5.57 6.00
C GLN A 45 -7.06 5.34 5.52
N ILE A 46 -6.87 4.62 4.42
CA ILE A 46 -5.54 4.37 3.83
C ILE A 46 -5.01 5.64 3.18
N VAL A 47 -5.83 6.34 2.40
CA VAL A 47 -5.43 7.61 1.76
C VAL A 47 -5.02 8.62 2.84
N ARG A 48 -5.83 8.74 3.90
CA ARG A 48 -5.54 9.62 5.03
C ARG A 48 -4.24 9.25 5.75
N LEU A 49 -4.02 7.97 6.02
CA LEU A 49 -2.79 7.47 6.63
C LEU A 49 -1.54 7.87 5.83
N LEU A 50 -1.61 7.77 4.50
CA LEU A 50 -0.51 8.16 3.61
C LEU A 50 -0.28 9.68 3.65
N THR A 51 -1.34 10.47 3.59
CA THR A 51 -1.25 11.93 3.67
C THR A 51 -0.68 12.39 5.02
N GLU A 52 -1.10 11.79 6.14
CA GLU A 52 -0.57 12.10 7.48
C GLU A 52 0.93 11.74 7.61
N ALA A 53 1.43 10.82 6.79
CA ALA A 53 2.84 10.49 6.69
C ALA A 53 3.66 11.38 5.73
N ASN A 54 3.08 12.49 5.26
CA ASN A 54 3.67 13.42 4.28
C ASN A 54 3.91 12.80 2.89
N LEU A 55 3.06 11.86 2.49
CA LEU A 55 2.99 11.38 1.11
C LEU A 55 1.87 12.14 0.38
N GLU A 56 1.96 12.22 -0.95
CA GLU A 56 0.98 12.84 -1.83
C GLU A 56 0.23 11.78 -2.65
N PRO A 57 -0.71 11.04 -2.03
CA PRO A 57 -1.46 10.01 -2.75
C PRO A 57 -2.36 10.63 -3.82
N THR A 58 -2.43 9.99 -4.99
CA THR A 58 -3.43 10.25 -6.03
C THR A 58 -4.26 8.99 -6.25
N THR A 59 -5.59 9.13 -6.32
CA THR A 59 -6.54 8.02 -6.55
C THR A 59 -7.09 8.01 -7.96
#